data_AF-A0A399EMK5-F1
#
_entry.id   AF-A0A399EMK5-F1
#
_cell.length_a   1.000
_cell.length_b   1.000
_cell.length_c   1.000
_cell.angle_alpha   90.00
_cell.angle_beta   90.00
_cell.angle_gamma   90.00
#
_symmetry.space_group_name_H-M   'P 1'
#
loop_
_entity.id
_entity.type
_entity.pdbx_description
1 polymer ?
#
loop_
_entity_poly.entity_id
_entity_poly.type
_entity_poly.pdbx_seq_one_letter_code
_entity_poly.pdbx_strand_id
1 'polypeptide(L)'
;MGVVRLRFLLALALLAGFFFYSWRGLGDLFRERGRYTDALGLIPAATPPLRFGVPCLQELAVRYHLEPKQATCALCHLGAVHGGNFNPFGQDYQAAAQRILTGMEGTERKSIFQLSPAQVRQALAEATRDGLDSDGDGYDNDLELLFGFHPGDAASRPTRPPEVLLAYRERLRQAARSSRLESLLRQGTGGPVELGLWGHPEGAIPLVRLERLALYQAALEAP
;
A
#
# COMPACT_ATOMS: atom_id res chain seq x y z
N MET A 1 -13.45 54.49 -14.29
CA MET A 1 -12.54 53.32 -14.35
C MET A 1 -12.26 52.62 -13.00
N GLY A 2 -12.80 53.07 -11.85
CA GLY A 2 -12.48 52.48 -10.54
C GLY A 2 -13.25 51.19 -10.19
N VAL A 3 -14.53 51.08 -10.56
CA VAL A 3 -15.41 49.99 -10.09
C VAL A 3 -15.07 48.63 -10.73
N VAL A 4 -14.69 48.62 -12.01
CA VAL A 4 -14.35 47.38 -12.73
C VAL A 4 -13.03 46.78 -12.22
N ARG A 5 -12.01 47.62 -11.94
CA ARG A 5 -10.74 47.17 -11.37
C ARG A 5 -10.91 46.60 -9.96
N LEU A 6 -11.76 47.22 -9.13
CA LEU A 6 -12.02 46.74 -7.77
C LEU A 6 -12.69 45.36 -7.77
N ARG A 7 -13.70 45.15 -8.64
CA ARG A 7 -14.37 43.85 -8.79
C ARG A 7 -13.42 42.76 -9.28
N PHE A 8 -12.53 43.09 -10.21
CA PHE A 8 -11.55 42.14 -10.72
C PHE A 8 -10.53 41.72 -9.67
N LEU A 9 -10.02 42.68 -8.87
CA LEU A 9 -9.11 42.39 -7.77
C LEU A 9 -9.79 41.57 -6.67
N LEU A 10 -11.06 41.85 -6.37
CA LEU A 10 -11.83 41.06 -5.40
C LEU A 10 -12.03 39.61 -5.88
N ALA A 11 -12.36 39.41 -7.16
CA ALA A 11 -12.50 38.08 -7.74
C ALA A 11 -11.18 37.30 -7.72
N LEU A 12 -10.05 37.95 -8.02
CA LEU A 12 -8.71 37.37 -7.91
C LEU A 12 -8.35 36.99 -6.47
N ALA A 13 -8.65 37.87 -5.51
CA ALA A 13 -8.41 37.59 -4.09
C ALA A 13 -9.28 36.42 -3.58
N LEU A 14 -10.53 36.31 -4.01
CA LEU A 14 -11.41 35.20 -3.67
C LEU A 14 -10.98 33.89 -4.32
N LEU A 15 -10.54 33.91 -5.58
CA LEU A 15 -9.99 32.73 -6.27
C LEU A 15 -8.68 32.27 -5.64
N ALA A 16 -7.77 33.20 -5.31
CA ALA A 16 -6.54 32.88 -4.60
C ALA A 16 -6.84 32.33 -3.20
N GLY A 17 -7.74 32.99 -2.46
CA GLY A 17 -8.21 32.51 -1.16
C GLY A 17 -8.79 31.10 -1.24
N PHE A 18 -9.69 30.84 -2.19
CA PHE A 18 -10.24 29.50 -2.44
C PHE A 18 -9.14 28.49 -2.79
N PHE A 19 -8.21 28.84 -3.67
CA PHE A 19 -7.12 27.95 -4.06
C PHE A 19 -6.20 27.60 -2.88
N PHE A 20 -5.80 28.59 -2.08
CA PHE A 20 -4.96 28.37 -0.90
C PHE A 20 -5.71 27.64 0.22
N TYR A 21 -6.98 27.96 0.48
CA TYR A 21 -7.77 27.33 1.55
C TYR A 21 -8.20 25.90 1.20
N SER A 22 -8.57 25.66 -0.06
CA SER A 22 -8.92 24.32 -0.55
C SER A 22 -7.71 23.39 -0.54
N TRP A 23 -6.52 23.90 -0.86
CA TRP A 23 -5.29 23.09 -0.87
C TRP A 23 -4.78 22.80 0.54
N ARG A 24 -4.83 23.78 1.46
CA ARG A 24 -4.46 23.56 2.87
C ARG A 24 -5.44 22.63 3.58
N GLY A 25 -6.74 22.79 3.28
CA GLY A 25 -7.81 21.96 3.84
C GLY A 25 -7.88 20.55 3.27
N LEU A 26 -7.44 20.28 2.03
CA LEU A 26 -7.44 18.92 1.47
C LEU A 26 -6.48 18.01 2.23
N GLY A 27 -5.30 18.52 2.59
CA GLY A 27 -4.32 17.82 3.41
C GLY A 27 -4.86 17.49 4.80
N ASP A 28 -5.58 18.43 5.41
CA ASP A 28 -6.20 18.27 6.73
C ASP A 28 -7.46 17.38 6.69
N LEU A 29 -8.22 17.37 5.59
CA LEU A 29 -9.34 16.44 5.37
C LEU A 29 -8.86 15.00 5.15
N PHE A 30 -7.67 14.83 4.56
CA PHE A 30 -7.00 13.52 4.53
C PHE A 30 -6.43 13.15 5.90
N ARG A 31 -5.96 14.13 6.66
CA ARG A 31 -5.51 14.00 8.06
C ARG A 31 -6.63 13.55 9.02
N GLU A 32 -7.80 14.18 8.95
CA GLU A 32 -8.96 13.96 9.85
C GLU A 32 -9.78 12.70 9.50
N ARG A 33 -9.78 12.25 8.24
CA ARG A 33 -10.48 11.01 7.83
C ARG A 33 -9.73 9.71 8.17
N GLY A 34 -8.72 9.76 9.04
CA GLY A 34 -7.91 8.59 9.38
C GLY A 34 -7.03 8.08 8.24
N ARG A 35 -6.81 8.88 7.17
CA ARG A 35 -5.94 8.51 6.03
C ARG A 35 -4.46 8.83 6.27
N TYR A 36 -4.00 8.80 7.52
CA TYR A 36 -2.57 8.91 7.81
C TYR A 36 -1.76 7.75 7.20
N THR A 37 -2.45 6.65 6.87
CA THR A 37 -1.89 5.40 6.40
C THR A 37 -3.03 4.61 5.74
N ASP A 38 -2.88 4.08 4.51
CA ASP A 38 -3.57 2.83 4.12
C ASP A 38 -2.95 1.67 4.94
N ALA A 39 -2.90 1.86 6.26
CA ALA A 39 -2.12 1.32 7.38
C ALA A 39 -0.68 0.86 7.11
N LEU A 40 -0.39 0.23 5.97
CA LEU A 40 0.82 -0.54 5.72
C LEU A 40 1.33 -0.37 4.26
N GLY A 41 0.81 0.63 3.53
CA GLY A 41 1.42 1.15 2.30
C GLY A 41 2.14 2.49 2.47
N LEU A 42 3.15 2.52 3.33
CA LEU A 42 3.43 3.67 4.22
C LEU A 42 3.82 5.02 3.61
N ILE A 43 4.11 5.13 2.30
CA ILE A 43 4.04 6.39 1.52
C ILE A 43 3.82 5.99 0.05
N PRO A 44 2.75 6.40 -0.65
CA PRO A 44 2.62 6.08 -2.07
C PRO A 44 3.84 6.60 -2.83
N ALA A 45 4.53 5.70 -3.52
CA ALA A 45 5.69 6.07 -4.32
C ALA A 45 5.24 6.90 -5.53
N ALA A 46 6.04 7.88 -5.92
CA ALA A 46 5.98 8.46 -7.26
C ALA A 46 6.58 7.49 -8.28
N THR A 47 6.11 6.24 -8.31
CA THR A 47 6.48 5.29 -9.37
C THR A 47 5.78 5.74 -10.66
N PRO A 48 6.46 5.71 -11.82
CA PRO A 48 5.73 5.76 -13.09
C PRO A 48 4.64 4.70 -13.02
N PRO A 49 3.41 4.99 -13.51
CA PRO A 49 2.31 4.06 -13.34
C PRO A 49 2.74 2.75 -13.99
N LEU A 50 3.07 1.77 -13.15
CA LEU A 50 2.93 0.38 -13.53
C LEU A 50 1.50 0.32 -14.03
N ARG A 51 1.30 -0.06 -15.29
CA ARG A 51 -0.04 -0.25 -15.83
C ARG A 51 -0.28 -1.73 -15.80
N PHE A 52 -0.63 -2.24 -14.62
CA PHE A 52 -1.15 -3.59 -14.57
C PHE A 52 -2.54 -3.58 -15.21
N GLY A 53 -2.81 -4.55 -16.08
CA GLY A 53 -4.16 -4.78 -16.58
C GLY A 53 -5.14 -5.26 -15.50
N VAL A 54 -4.65 -5.49 -14.27
CA VAL A 54 -5.38 -6.05 -13.14
C VAL A 54 -5.40 -5.03 -11.99
N PRO A 55 -6.57 -4.47 -11.63
CA PRO A 55 -6.68 -3.43 -10.61
C PRO A 55 -6.11 -3.82 -9.23
N CYS A 56 -6.24 -5.06 -8.80
CA CYS A 56 -5.73 -5.48 -7.49
C CYS A 56 -4.21 -5.44 -7.40
N LEU A 57 -3.50 -5.91 -8.44
CA LEU A 57 -2.04 -5.83 -8.52
C LEU A 57 -1.56 -4.38 -8.55
N GLN A 58 -2.30 -3.50 -9.23
CA GLN A 58 -2.02 -2.07 -9.23
C GLN A 58 -2.03 -1.49 -7.81
N GLU A 59 -3.12 -1.72 -7.08
CA GLU A 59 -3.29 -1.16 -5.75
C GLU A 59 -2.31 -1.79 -4.75
N LEU A 60 -2.00 -3.09 -4.87
CA LEU A 60 -0.94 -3.76 -4.09
C LEU A 60 0.43 -3.14 -4.36
N ALA A 61 0.79 -2.97 -5.64
CA ALA A 61 2.07 -2.40 -6.03
C ALA A 61 2.25 -0.97 -5.53
N VAL A 62 1.18 -0.16 -5.58
CA VAL A 62 1.18 1.21 -5.03
C VAL A 62 1.30 1.20 -3.51
N ARG A 63 0.51 0.36 -2.83
CA ARG A 63 0.50 0.25 -1.37
C ARG A 63 1.88 -0.17 -0.87
N TYR A 64 2.33 -1.36 -1.23
CA TYR A 64 3.55 -1.96 -0.66
C TYR A 64 4.84 -1.56 -1.40
N HIS A 65 4.75 -0.79 -2.48
CA HIS A 65 5.90 -0.42 -3.31
C HIS A 65 6.63 -1.67 -3.83
N LEU A 66 5.84 -2.56 -4.44
CA LEU A 66 6.32 -3.83 -4.97
C LEU A 66 7.32 -3.62 -6.11
N GLU A 67 8.29 -4.52 -6.21
CA GLU A 67 9.21 -4.62 -7.33
C GLU A 67 8.41 -5.00 -8.58
N PRO A 68 8.44 -4.19 -9.66
CA PRO A 68 7.64 -4.44 -10.86
C PRO A 68 7.73 -5.85 -11.42
N LYS A 69 8.91 -6.47 -11.36
CA LYS A 69 9.12 -7.86 -11.83
C LYS A 69 8.48 -8.92 -10.92
N GLN A 70 8.24 -8.57 -9.67
CA GLN A 70 7.66 -9.45 -8.65
C GLN A 70 6.15 -9.25 -8.48
N ALA A 71 5.64 -8.06 -8.81
CA ALA A 71 4.22 -7.70 -8.80
C ALA A 71 3.42 -8.39 -9.94
N THR A 72 3.31 -9.71 -9.88
CA THR A 72 2.68 -10.54 -10.92
C THR A 72 1.42 -11.23 -10.40
N CYS A 73 0.67 -11.87 -11.31
CA CYS A 73 -0.52 -12.64 -10.94
C CYS A 73 -0.22 -13.79 -9.95
N ALA A 74 1.04 -14.21 -9.81
CA ALA A 74 1.46 -15.23 -8.84
C ALA A 74 1.22 -14.81 -7.38
N LEU A 75 1.01 -13.52 -7.10
CA LEU A 75 0.60 -13.05 -5.77
C LEU A 75 -0.76 -13.62 -5.35
N CYS A 76 -1.69 -13.83 -6.28
CA CYS A 76 -3.02 -14.37 -5.98
C CYS A 76 -3.27 -15.77 -6.59
N HIS A 77 -2.49 -16.19 -7.58
CA HIS A 77 -2.77 -17.39 -8.36
C HIS A 77 -1.71 -18.47 -8.21
N LEU A 78 -2.14 -19.73 -8.22
CA LEU A 78 -1.27 -20.88 -8.37
C LEU A 78 -1.08 -21.19 -9.87
N GLY A 79 0.17 -21.18 -10.32
CA GLY A 79 0.52 -21.53 -11.71
C GLY A 79 -0.04 -20.54 -12.74
N ALA A 80 -0.62 -21.05 -13.83
CA ALA A 80 -1.15 -20.23 -14.90
C ALA A 80 -2.49 -19.58 -14.51
N VAL A 81 -2.62 -18.25 -14.75
CA VAL A 81 -3.79 -17.42 -14.41
C VAL A 81 -5.12 -18.01 -14.93
N HIS A 82 -5.10 -18.65 -16.10
CA HIS A 82 -6.29 -19.22 -16.73
C HIS A 82 -6.87 -20.45 -15.99
N GLY A 83 -6.12 -21.05 -15.07
CA GLY A 83 -6.59 -22.20 -14.29
C GLY A 83 -7.61 -21.85 -13.23
N GLY A 84 -7.78 -20.56 -12.87
CA GLY A 84 -8.71 -20.12 -11.83
C GLY A 84 -8.34 -20.57 -10.41
N ASN A 85 -7.20 -21.23 -10.23
CA ASN A 85 -6.70 -21.68 -8.94
C ASN A 85 -6.06 -20.50 -8.21
N PHE A 86 -6.63 -20.14 -7.06
CA PHE A 86 -6.08 -19.13 -6.18
C PHE A 86 -5.18 -19.77 -5.12
N ASN A 87 -4.07 -19.12 -4.81
CA ASN A 87 -3.33 -19.41 -3.59
C ASN A 87 -4.14 -18.92 -2.37
N PRO A 88 -3.76 -19.26 -1.13
CA PRO A 88 -4.55 -18.87 0.04
C PRO A 88 -4.84 -17.37 0.13
N PHE A 89 -3.84 -16.50 -0.09
CA PHE A 89 -4.03 -15.05 -0.16
C PHE A 89 -5.04 -14.61 -1.23
N GLY A 90 -4.95 -15.20 -2.42
CA GLY A 90 -5.88 -14.95 -3.51
C GLY A 90 -7.31 -15.35 -3.18
N GLN A 91 -7.51 -16.41 -2.37
CA GLN A 91 -8.82 -16.84 -1.88
C GLN A 91 -9.39 -15.82 -0.89
N ASP A 92 -8.58 -15.32 0.04
CA ASP A 92 -8.98 -14.28 0.97
C ASP A 92 -9.36 -12.97 0.27
N TYR A 93 -8.54 -12.54 -0.70
CA TYR A 93 -8.87 -11.40 -1.56
C TYR A 93 -10.16 -11.65 -2.35
N GLN A 94 -10.32 -12.83 -2.95
CA GLN A 94 -11.54 -13.18 -3.69
C GLN A 94 -12.77 -13.12 -2.79
N ALA A 95 -12.70 -13.67 -1.58
CA ALA A 95 -13.79 -13.64 -0.62
C ALA A 95 -14.16 -12.20 -0.21
N ALA A 96 -13.16 -11.35 0.03
CA ALA A 96 -13.38 -9.92 0.31
C ALA A 96 -14.03 -9.19 -0.86
N ALA A 97 -13.51 -9.38 -2.07
CA ALA A 97 -14.07 -8.81 -3.29
C ALA A 97 -15.53 -9.25 -3.52
N GLN A 98 -15.83 -10.54 -3.29
CA GLN A 98 -17.18 -11.07 -3.43
C GLN A 98 -18.16 -10.44 -2.44
N ARG A 99 -17.77 -10.22 -1.17
CA ARG A 99 -18.62 -9.51 -0.19
C ARG A 99 -19.01 -8.12 -0.69
N ILE A 100 -18.05 -7.38 -1.26
CA ILE A 100 -18.33 -6.05 -1.84
C ILE A 100 -19.30 -6.16 -3.02
N LEU A 101 -19.09 -7.12 -3.93
CA LEU A 101 -19.94 -7.34 -5.09
C LEU A 101 -21.39 -7.69 -4.69
N THR A 102 -21.57 -8.50 -3.65
CA THR A 102 -22.91 -8.88 -3.15
C THR A 102 -23.67 -7.69 -2.56
N GLY A 103 -22.99 -6.67 -2.06
CA GLY A 103 -23.59 -5.44 -1.54
C GLY A 103 -23.94 -4.41 -2.62
N MET A 104 -23.53 -4.62 -3.87
CA MET A 104 -23.88 -3.72 -4.97
C MET A 104 -25.32 -4.01 -5.44
N GLU A 105 -26.05 -2.98 -5.88
CA GLU A 105 -27.37 -3.15 -6.53
C GLU A 105 -27.24 -3.66 -7.98
N GLY A 106 -28.30 -4.26 -8.52
CA GLY A 106 -28.36 -4.77 -9.91
C GLY A 106 -28.32 -6.30 -10.03
N THR A 107 -28.97 -6.83 -11.08
CA THR A 107 -29.21 -8.26 -11.35
C THR A 107 -28.15 -8.92 -12.25
N GLU A 108 -27.21 -8.15 -12.79
CA GLU A 108 -26.16 -8.65 -13.67
C GLU A 108 -25.11 -9.46 -12.90
N ARG A 109 -24.49 -10.45 -13.57
CA ARG A 109 -23.38 -11.21 -13.01
C ARG A 109 -22.18 -10.27 -12.82
N LYS A 110 -21.85 -9.98 -11.57
CA LYS A 110 -20.77 -9.03 -11.25
C LYS A 110 -19.41 -9.70 -11.26
N SER A 111 -18.42 -8.98 -11.77
CA SER A 111 -17.04 -9.42 -11.90
C SER A 111 -16.13 -8.54 -11.05
N ILE A 112 -15.04 -9.11 -10.53
CA ILE A 112 -14.02 -8.36 -9.77
C ILE A 112 -13.41 -7.21 -10.58
N PHE A 113 -13.44 -7.31 -11.92
CA PHE A 113 -12.96 -6.25 -12.82
C PHE A 113 -13.91 -5.03 -12.88
N GLN A 114 -15.10 -5.12 -12.29
CA GLN A 114 -16.04 -4.01 -12.19
C GLN A 114 -15.88 -3.22 -10.88
N LEU A 115 -15.02 -3.68 -9.96
CA LEU A 115 -14.74 -2.95 -8.73
C LEU A 115 -14.00 -1.64 -9.04
N SER A 116 -14.49 -0.55 -8.46
CA SER A 116 -13.77 0.73 -8.47
C SER A 116 -12.46 0.62 -7.70
N PRO A 117 -11.47 1.51 -7.94
CA PRO A 117 -10.23 1.52 -7.17
C PRO A 117 -10.43 1.59 -5.65
N ALA A 118 -11.46 2.30 -5.19
CA ALA A 118 -11.79 2.37 -3.76
C ALA A 118 -12.27 1.01 -3.21
N GLN A 119 -13.10 0.28 -3.96
CA GLN A 119 -13.55 -1.05 -3.59
C GLN A 119 -12.42 -2.08 -3.65
N VAL A 120 -11.51 -1.96 -4.62
CA VAL A 120 -10.30 -2.79 -4.67
C VAL A 120 -9.45 -2.57 -3.42
N ARG A 121 -9.20 -1.30 -3.03
CA ARG A 121 -8.48 -0.98 -1.79
C ARG A 121 -9.17 -1.52 -0.55
N GLN A 122 -10.51 -1.48 -0.50
CA GLN A 122 -11.27 -2.07 0.60
C GLN A 122 -11.07 -3.59 0.67
N ALA A 123 -11.21 -4.30 -0.46
CA ALA A 123 -10.99 -5.75 -0.50
C ALA A 123 -9.56 -6.12 -0.10
N LEU A 124 -8.57 -5.34 -0.55
CA LEU A 124 -7.18 -5.52 -0.13
C LEU A 124 -7.01 -5.26 1.36
N ALA A 125 -7.60 -4.21 1.92
CA ALA A 125 -7.51 -3.93 3.35
C ALA A 125 -8.11 -5.05 4.22
N GLU A 126 -9.17 -5.73 3.74
CA GLU A 126 -9.70 -6.93 4.41
C GLU A 126 -8.74 -8.12 4.27
N ALA A 127 -8.18 -8.34 3.09
CA ALA A 127 -7.22 -9.42 2.82
C ALA A 127 -5.84 -9.18 3.44
N THR A 128 -5.53 -7.97 3.88
CA THR A 128 -4.27 -7.63 4.57
C THR A 128 -4.54 -7.03 5.94
N ARG A 129 -5.60 -7.48 6.63
CA ARG A 129 -5.90 -7.04 7.99
C ARG A 129 -4.91 -7.69 8.97
N ASP A 130 -4.54 -6.97 10.03
CA ASP A 130 -3.65 -7.49 11.07
C ASP A 130 -4.14 -8.84 11.61
N GLY A 131 -3.22 -9.80 11.72
CA GLY A 131 -3.49 -11.15 12.22
C GLY A 131 -4.20 -12.09 11.24
N LEU A 132 -4.48 -11.68 9.99
CA LEU A 132 -4.87 -12.60 8.94
C LEU A 132 -3.62 -13.18 8.26
N ASP A 133 -3.38 -14.46 8.50
CA ASP A 133 -2.30 -15.27 7.93
C ASP A 133 -2.95 -16.29 6.98
N SER A 134 -2.81 -16.08 5.67
CA SER A 134 -3.58 -16.87 4.70
C SER A 134 -3.03 -18.29 4.55
N ASP A 135 -1.71 -18.44 4.56
CA ASP A 135 -1.05 -19.72 4.29
C ASP A 135 -0.63 -20.48 5.56
N GLY A 136 -0.81 -19.86 6.73
CA GLY A 136 -0.69 -20.48 8.05
C GLY A 136 0.75 -20.63 8.51
N ASP A 137 1.68 -19.82 8.00
CA ASP A 137 3.11 -19.93 8.28
C ASP A 137 3.55 -19.18 9.55
N GLY A 138 2.64 -18.44 10.18
CA GLY A 138 2.83 -17.66 11.39
C GLY A 138 3.07 -16.16 11.17
N TYR A 139 3.08 -15.68 9.93
CA TYR A 139 3.20 -14.26 9.58
C TYR A 139 1.88 -13.79 8.96
N ASP A 140 1.36 -12.64 9.41
CA ASP A 140 0.15 -12.11 8.77
C ASP A 140 0.48 -11.51 7.39
N ASN A 141 -0.49 -11.56 6.48
CA ASN A 141 -0.34 -11.18 5.07
C ASN A 141 0.28 -9.80 4.88
N ASP A 142 -0.06 -8.90 5.79
CA ASP A 142 0.42 -7.54 5.73
C ASP A 142 1.89 -7.42 6.12
N LEU A 143 2.28 -8.13 7.19
CA LEU A 143 3.67 -8.19 7.65
C LEU A 143 4.58 -8.73 6.55
N GLU A 144 4.13 -9.76 5.84
CA GLU A 144 4.84 -10.34 4.71
C GLU A 144 4.98 -9.35 3.56
N LEU A 145 3.87 -8.74 3.13
CA LEU A 145 3.88 -7.76 2.04
C LEU A 145 4.70 -6.51 2.39
N LEU A 146 4.75 -6.08 3.65
CA LEU A 146 5.61 -4.99 4.10
C LEU A 146 7.10 -5.29 3.92
N PHE A 147 7.50 -6.52 4.22
CA PHE A 147 8.91 -6.91 4.27
C PHE A 147 9.35 -7.72 3.04
N GLY A 148 8.45 -7.94 2.09
CA GLY A 148 8.76 -8.47 0.77
C GLY A 148 8.64 -9.98 0.63
N PHE A 149 7.70 -10.59 1.34
CA PHE A 149 7.40 -12.04 1.37
C PHE A 149 6.02 -12.35 0.78
N HIS A 150 5.82 -13.55 0.23
CA HIS A 150 4.58 -13.92 -0.47
C HIS A 150 3.51 -14.46 0.49
N PRO A 151 2.38 -13.75 0.68
CA PRO A 151 1.36 -14.11 1.68
C PRO A 151 0.49 -15.32 1.36
N GLY A 152 0.79 -16.01 0.26
CA GLY A 152 0.08 -17.20 -0.18
C GLY A 152 1.02 -18.36 -0.47
N ASP A 153 2.26 -18.27 0.00
CA ASP A 153 3.29 -19.29 -0.14
C ASP A 153 4.07 -19.42 1.17
N ALA A 154 3.69 -20.40 2.00
CA ALA A 154 4.31 -20.66 3.30
C ALA A 154 5.83 -20.99 3.25
N ALA A 155 6.39 -21.23 2.05
CA ALA A 155 7.83 -21.36 1.86
C ALA A 155 8.53 -19.99 1.75
N SER A 156 7.81 -18.95 1.32
CA SER A 156 8.28 -17.57 1.19
C SER A 156 8.19 -16.82 2.51
N ARG A 157 8.89 -17.32 3.53
CA ARG A 157 8.78 -16.78 4.88
C ARG A 157 10.08 -16.17 5.41
N PRO A 158 10.00 -15.18 6.31
CA PRO A 158 11.18 -14.62 6.96
C PRO A 158 11.93 -15.64 7.81
N THR A 159 13.26 -15.53 7.84
CA THR A 159 14.09 -16.24 8.84
C THR A 159 14.06 -15.57 10.22
N ARG A 160 13.49 -14.37 10.32
CA ARG A 160 13.35 -13.60 11.56
C ARG A 160 12.07 -14.01 12.30
N PRO A 161 12.09 -14.18 13.63
CA PRO A 161 10.87 -14.46 14.39
C PRO A 161 9.77 -13.42 14.15
N PRO A 162 8.49 -13.81 14.11
CA PRO A 162 7.38 -12.91 13.83
C PRO A 162 7.30 -11.76 14.83
N GLU A 163 7.66 -11.98 16.10
CA GLU A 163 7.64 -10.94 17.14
C GLU A 163 8.58 -9.77 16.83
N VAL A 164 9.73 -10.05 16.20
CA VAL A 164 10.69 -9.02 15.79
C VAL A 164 10.11 -8.16 14.67
N LEU A 165 9.52 -8.80 13.65
CA LEU A 165 8.93 -8.10 12.53
C LEU A 165 7.68 -7.31 12.95
N LEU A 166 6.88 -7.85 13.87
CA LEU A 166 5.76 -7.14 14.49
C LEU A 166 6.22 -5.87 15.22
N ALA A 167 7.31 -5.95 15.98
CA ALA A 167 7.91 -4.79 16.63
C ALA A 167 8.41 -3.76 15.61
N TYR A 168 9.01 -4.20 14.49
CA TYR A 168 9.39 -3.31 13.40
C TYR A 168 8.18 -2.62 12.77
N ARG A 169 7.11 -3.37 12.46
CA ARG A 169 5.86 -2.82 11.93
C ARG A 169 5.30 -1.73 12.83
N GLU A 170 5.25 -1.94 14.14
CA GLU A 170 4.71 -0.93 15.07
C GLU A 170 5.58 0.33 15.12
N ARG A 171 6.91 0.19 15.12
CA ARG A 171 7.82 1.34 15.05
C ARG A 171 7.68 2.11 13.72
N LEU A 172 7.49 1.41 12.60
CA LEU A 172 7.23 2.02 11.30
C LEU A 172 5.88 2.76 11.28
N ARG A 173 4.84 2.19 11.89
CA ARG A 173 3.54 2.87 12.08
C ARG A 173 3.70 4.15 12.90
N GLN A 174 4.47 4.10 13.98
CA GLN A 174 4.77 5.28 14.79
C GLN A 174 5.53 6.34 13.99
N ALA A 175 6.53 5.94 13.21
CA ALA A 175 7.30 6.82 12.32
C ALA A 175 6.43 7.42 11.20
N ALA A 176 5.42 6.69 10.71
CA ALA A 176 4.43 7.23 9.77
C ALA A 176 3.56 8.31 10.42
N ARG A 177 3.01 8.02 11.62
CA ARG A 177 2.14 8.94 12.37
C ARG A 177 2.85 10.25 12.74
N SER A 178 4.16 10.19 12.99
CA SER A 178 5.00 11.36 13.30
C SER A 178 5.56 12.08 12.06
N SER A 179 5.14 11.69 10.85
CA SER A 179 5.66 12.21 9.56
C SER A 179 7.17 12.00 9.35
N ARG A 180 7.82 11.17 10.16
CA ARG A 180 9.24 10.87 10.06
C ARG A 180 9.58 10.10 8.79
N LEU A 181 8.77 9.11 8.41
CA LEU A 181 8.96 8.40 7.14
C LEU A 181 8.92 9.36 5.95
N GLU A 182 8.00 10.32 5.95
CA GLU A 182 7.88 11.32 4.88
C GLU A 182 9.08 12.27 4.84
N SER A 183 9.63 12.62 6.00
CA SER A 183 10.87 13.39 6.11
C SER A 183 12.06 12.63 5.52
N LEU A 184 12.24 11.36 5.88
CA LEU A 184 13.32 10.50 5.37
C LEU A 184 13.21 10.30 3.85
N LEU A 185 11.99 10.06 3.34
CA LEU A 185 11.75 9.94 1.90
C LEU A 185 12.16 11.22 1.15
N ARG A 186 11.81 12.41 1.68
CA ARG A 186 12.17 13.70 1.07
C ARG A 186 13.67 13.98 1.10
N GLN A 187 14.37 13.48 2.12
CA GLN A 187 15.82 13.57 2.23
C GLN A 187 16.55 12.61 1.27
N GLY A 188 15.82 11.66 0.67
CA GLY A 188 16.40 10.70 -0.26
C GLY A 188 17.27 9.67 0.43
N THR A 189 16.86 9.17 1.60
CA THR A 189 17.59 8.12 2.32
C THR A 189 17.65 6.82 1.50
N GLY A 190 18.72 6.67 0.72
CA GLY A 190 19.03 5.51 -0.11
C GLY A 190 20.39 4.93 0.30
N GLY A 191 20.44 4.33 1.49
CA GLY A 191 21.59 3.56 1.94
C GLY A 191 21.54 2.12 1.42
N PRO A 192 22.64 1.37 1.56
CA PRO A 192 22.61 -0.08 1.34
C PRO A 192 21.59 -0.73 2.29
N VAL A 193 20.85 -1.72 1.79
CA VAL A 193 19.86 -2.46 2.57
C VAL A 193 20.50 -3.72 3.12
N GLU A 194 20.38 -3.93 4.42
CA GLU A 194 20.72 -5.22 5.02
C GLU A 194 19.55 -6.18 4.92
N LEU A 195 19.52 -7.01 3.87
CA LEU A 195 18.42 -7.97 3.65
C LEU A 195 18.19 -8.91 4.84
N GLY A 196 19.25 -9.29 5.55
CA GLY A 196 19.17 -10.09 6.76
C GLY A 196 18.44 -9.41 7.94
N LEU A 197 18.31 -8.07 7.94
CA LEU A 197 17.48 -7.35 8.92
C LEU A 197 16.01 -7.78 8.81
N TRP A 198 15.54 -7.99 7.58
CA TRP A 198 14.16 -8.35 7.24
C TRP A 198 13.92 -9.85 7.19
N GLY A 199 14.97 -10.66 7.35
CA GLY A 199 14.88 -12.12 7.33
C GLY A 199 15.02 -12.75 5.95
N HIS A 200 15.45 -11.99 4.95
CA HIS A 200 15.78 -12.53 3.63
C HIS A 200 17.15 -13.22 3.62
N PRO A 201 17.31 -14.34 2.90
CA PRO A 201 18.63 -14.92 2.66
C PRO A 201 19.48 -14.03 1.75
N GLU A 202 20.80 -14.26 1.75
CA GLU A 202 21.72 -13.52 0.89
C GLU A 202 21.38 -13.75 -0.60
N GLY A 203 21.35 -12.65 -1.37
CA GLY A 203 21.02 -12.69 -2.81
C GLY A 203 19.53 -12.84 -3.14
N ALA A 204 18.64 -12.88 -2.14
CA ALA A 204 17.21 -12.86 -2.38
C ALA A 204 16.75 -11.59 -3.10
N ILE A 205 15.69 -11.71 -3.89
CA ILE A 205 14.99 -10.56 -4.49
C ILE A 205 13.64 -10.44 -3.80
N PRO A 206 13.48 -9.51 -2.83
CA PRO A 206 12.22 -9.33 -2.12
C PRO A 206 11.09 -8.91 -3.07
N LEU A 207 9.84 -9.18 -2.69
CA LEU A 207 8.67 -8.64 -3.38
C LEU A 207 8.63 -7.11 -3.36
N VAL A 208 9.15 -6.50 -2.31
CA VAL A 208 9.20 -5.05 -2.10
C VAL A 208 10.50 -4.48 -2.65
N ARG A 209 10.44 -3.28 -3.22
CA ARG A 209 11.62 -2.59 -3.75
C ARG A 209 12.65 -2.30 -2.65
N LEU A 210 13.93 -2.44 -2.96
CA LEU A 210 15.02 -2.22 -2.00
C LEU A 210 15.00 -0.80 -1.44
N GLU A 211 14.63 0.20 -2.24
CA GLU A 211 14.53 1.59 -1.79
C GLU A 211 13.50 1.75 -0.67
N ARG A 212 12.43 0.94 -0.68
CA ARG A 212 11.45 0.93 0.40
C ARG A 212 12.02 0.30 1.66
N LEU A 213 12.72 -0.82 1.54
CA LEU A 213 13.38 -1.47 2.67
C LEU A 213 14.47 -0.57 3.27
N ALA A 214 15.22 0.18 2.45
CA ALA A 214 16.20 1.17 2.90
C ALA A 214 15.53 2.28 3.73
N LEU A 215 14.38 2.79 3.27
CA LEU A 215 13.60 3.78 4.00
C LEU A 215 13.14 3.24 5.37
N TYR A 216 12.66 1.99 5.41
CA TYR A 216 12.25 1.35 6.66
C TYR A 216 13.43 1.14 7.60
N GLN A 217 14.58 0.70 7.09
CA GLN A 217 15.80 0.54 7.89
C GLN A 217 16.21 1.88 8.52
N ALA A 218 16.32 2.95 7.73
CA ALA A 218 16.64 4.28 8.22
C ALA A 218 15.63 4.77 9.28
N ALA A 219 14.35 4.45 9.11
CA ALA A 219 13.32 4.78 10.09
C ALA A 219 13.46 3.98 11.39
N LEU A 220 13.97 2.75 11.36
CA LEU A 220 14.22 1.93 12.55
C LEU A 220 15.55 2.27 13.24
N GLU A 221 16.52 2.85 12.53
CA GLU A 221 17.84 3.19 13.08
C GLU A 221 17.87 4.57 13.73
N ALA A 222 17.09 5.53 13.23
CA ALA A 222 17.12 6.86 13.83
C ALA A 222 16.58 6.82 15.29
N PRO A 223 17.13 7.65 16.18
CA PRO A 223 16.80 7.66 17.61
C PRO A 223 15.37 8.09 17.89
#